data_AF-A0A3M1MG06-F1
#
_entry.id   AF-A0A3M1MG06-F1
#
_cell.length_a   1.000
_cell.length_b   1.000
_cell.length_c   1.000
_cell.angle_alpha   90.00
_cell.angle_beta   90.00
_cell.angle_gamma   90.00
#
_symmetry.space_group_name_H-M   'P 1'
#
loop_
_entity.id
_entity.type
_entity.pdbx_description
1 polymer ?
#
loop_
_entity_poly.entity_id
_entity_poly.type
_entity_poly.pdbx_seq_one_letter_code
_entity_poly.pdbx_strand_id
1 'polypeptide(L)'
;QSAIFRADVPPGEYEVRMAYSAHTNRARNVAVRIRHAKGEATVLVDQRQWSTPDSAPWQSLGTYEFAGPSEVVLDAQHASGYVIADAVQWLPIAKD
;
A
#
# COMPACT_ATOMS: atom_id res chain seq x y z
N GLN A 1 4.84 -7.57 13.86
CA GLN A 1 3.75 -8.31 13.18
C GLN A 1 3.67 -7.81 11.75
N SER A 2 3.23 -8.64 10.82
CA SER A 2 3.04 -8.23 9.42
C SER A 2 1.70 -8.71 8.89
N ALA A 3 1.18 -7.97 7.91
CA ALA A 3 0.07 -8.39 7.07
C ALA A 3 0.58 -8.50 5.64
N ILE A 4 0.20 -9.58 4.94
CA ILE A 4 0.64 -9.84 3.58
C ILE A 4 -0.58 -9.94 2.68
N PHE A 5 -0.64 -9.08 1.67
CA PHE A 5 -1.65 -9.08 0.63
C PHE A 5 -1.03 -9.60 -0.65
N ARG A 6 -1.69 -10.56 -1.30
CA ARG A 6 -1.27 -11.11 -2.59
C ARG A 6 -2.42 -11.10 -3.56
N ALA A 7 -2.12 -10.82 -4.82
CA ALA A 7 -3.04 -10.96 -5.93
C ALA A 7 -2.29 -11.54 -7.13
N ASP A 8 -3.01 -12.26 -7.98
CA ASP A 8 -2.51 -12.58 -9.31
C ASP A 8 -3.14 -11.55 -10.27
N VAL A 9 -2.30 -10.67 -10.81
CA VAL A 9 -2.74 -9.56 -11.66
C VAL A 9 -2.17 -9.75 -13.07
N PRO A 10 -2.95 -9.47 -14.12
CA PRO A 10 -2.43 -9.47 -15.48
C PRO A 10 -1.21 -8.55 -15.61
N PRO A 11 -0.23 -8.88 -16.47
CA PRO A 11 0.91 -8.01 -16.71
C PRO A 11 0.48 -6.58 -17.10
N GLY A 12 1.08 -5.56 -16.48
CA GLY A 12 0.72 -4.17 -16.71
C GLY A 12 1.22 -3.21 -15.65
N GLU A 13 0.93 -1.92 -15.84
CA GLU A 13 1.19 -0.87 -14.84
C GLU A 13 -0.06 -0.65 -13.98
N TYR A 14 0.16 -0.58 -12.67
CA TYR A 14 -0.89 -0.42 -11.67
C TYR A 14 -0.50 0.67 -10.69
N GLU A 15 -1.48 1.49 -10.31
CA GLU A 15 -1.39 2.23 -9.07
C GLU A 15 -1.71 1.28 -7.92
N VAL A 16 -0.79 1.15 -6.98
CA VAL A 16 -1.01 0.38 -5.76
C VAL A 16 -1.54 1.32 -4.69
N ARG A 17 -2.67 0.99 -4.11
CA ARG A 17 -3.33 1.77 -3.05
C ARG A 17 -3.54 0.92 -1.81
N MET A 18 -3.52 1.56 -0.66
CA MET A 18 -3.84 0.95 0.63
C MET A 18 -5.02 1.67 1.28
N ALA A 19 -5.99 0.92 1.77
CA ALA A 19 -7.06 1.44 2.62
C ALA A 19 -6.68 1.36 4.10
N TYR A 20 -6.96 2.44 4.83
CA TYR A 20 -6.92 2.47 6.30
C TYR A 20 -7.85 3.54 6.87
N SER A 21 -8.29 3.33 8.12
CA SER A 21 -8.99 4.35 8.90
C SER A 21 -8.00 5.26 9.62
N ALA A 22 -7.97 6.53 9.24
CA ALA A 22 -7.09 7.52 9.85
C ALA A 22 -7.53 7.87 11.28
N HIS A 23 -6.57 7.96 12.21
CA HIS A 23 -6.82 8.46 13.56
C HIS A 23 -5.52 8.90 14.26
N THR A 24 -5.56 9.88 15.15
CA THR A 24 -4.36 10.50 15.74
C THR A 24 -3.47 9.55 16.55
N ASN A 25 -4.00 8.41 17.02
CA ASN A 25 -3.25 7.36 17.74
C ASN A 25 -2.65 6.27 16.82
N ARG A 26 -2.70 6.44 15.49
CA ARG A 26 -2.09 5.51 14.53
C ARG A 26 -0.61 5.80 14.33
N ALA A 27 0.09 4.80 13.83
CA ALA A 27 1.50 4.91 13.51
C ALA A 27 1.75 5.89 12.35
N ARG A 28 2.83 6.67 12.49
CA ARG A 28 3.25 7.66 11.48
C ARG A 28 4.24 7.10 10.44
N ASN A 29 4.72 5.89 10.66
CA ASN A 29 5.86 5.31 9.96
C ASN A 29 5.64 3.81 9.66
N VAL A 30 4.43 3.46 9.23
CA VAL A 30 4.12 2.08 8.83
C VAL A 30 4.90 1.77 7.56
N ALA A 31 5.77 0.76 7.59
CA ALA A 31 6.52 0.34 6.43
C ALA A 31 5.66 -0.56 5.54
N VAL A 32 5.49 -0.18 4.29
CA VAL A 32 4.78 -0.96 3.28
C VAL A 32 5.75 -1.32 2.18
N ARG A 33 6.01 -2.62 2.00
CA ARG A 33 6.89 -3.16 0.97
C ARG A 33 6.05 -3.67 -0.21
N ILE A 34 6.36 -3.20 -1.41
CA ILE A 34 5.68 -3.57 -2.65
C ILE A 34 6.68 -4.36 -3.50
N ARG A 35 6.38 -5.62 -3.78
CA ARG A 35 7.17 -6.45 -4.71
C ARG A 35 6.57 -6.36 -6.09
N HIS A 36 7.36 -5.92 -7.05
CA HIS A 36 6.95 -5.61 -8.42
C HIS A 36 8.00 -6.09 -9.43
N ALA A 37 7.75 -5.96 -10.73
CA ALA A 37 8.62 -6.51 -11.78
C ALA A 37 10.06 -5.98 -11.72
N LYS A 38 10.24 -4.72 -11.31
CA LYS A 38 11.55 -4.06 -11.15
C LYS A 38 12.26 -4.30 -9.81
N GLY A 39 11.72 -5.14 -8.92
CA GLY A 39 12.28 -5.40 -7.58
C GLY A 39 11.31 -5.11 -6.44
N GLU A 40 11.81 -4.59 -5.32
CA GLU A 40 11.01 -4.23 -4.15
C GLU A 40 11.16 -2.74 -3.84
N ALA A 41 10.03 -2.07 -3.58
CA ALA A 41 9.98 -0.70 -3.10
C ALA A 41 9.44 -0.67 -1.67
N THR A 42 9.91 0.28 -0.85
CA THR A 42 9.37 0.51 0.50
C THR A 42 8.81 1.93 0.60
N VAL A 43 7.59 2.05 1.10
CA VAL A 43 6.90 3.31 1.36
C VAL A 43 6.60 3.41 2.86
N LEU A 44 6.89 4.57 3.45
CA LEU A 44 6.48 4.86 4.84
C LEU A 44 5.16 5.61 4.82
N VAL A 45 4.15 5.07 5.51
CA VAL A 45 2.79 5.63 5.56
C VAL A 45 2.52 6.22 6.95
N ASP A 46 2.10 7.49 6.98
CA ASP A 46 1.50 8.11 8.17
C ASP A 46 0.00 7.86 8.18
N GLN A 47 -0.47 7.00 9.09
CA GLN A 47 -1.88 6.63 9.20
C GLN A 47 -2.69 7.54 10.11
N ARG A 48 -2.13 8.67 10.57
CA ARG A 48 -2.85 9.60 11.44
C ARG A 48 -3.85 10.47 10.70
N GLN A 49 -3.67 10.61 9.39
CA GLN A 49 -4.46 11.42 8.48
C GLN A 49 -4.38 10.83 7.07
N TRP A 50 -5.40 11.06 6.25
CA TRP A 50 -5.29 10.75 4.82
C TRP A 50 -4.49 11.85 4.13
N SER A 51 -3.50 11.48 3.33
CA SER A 51 -2.78 12.47 2.49
C SER A 51 -3.64 12.93 1.31
N THR A 52 -4.64 12.14 0.94
CA THR A 52 -5.61 12.41 -0.12
C THR A 52 -7.05 12.21 0.41
N PRO A 53 -7.61 13.16 1.19
CA PRO A 53 -8.90 13.01 1.84
C PRO A 53 -10.06 12.70 0.88
N ASP A 54 -10.05 13.29 -0.31
CA ASP A 54 -11.09 13.07 -1.33
C ASP A 54 -11.04 11.66 -1.94
N SER A 55 -9.94 10.93 -1.74
CA SER A 55 -9.75 9.54 -2.18
C SER A 55 -9.84 8.55 -1.02
N ALA A 56 -10.20 9.00 0.19
CA ALA A 56 -10.38 8.12 1.34
C ALA A 56 -11.39 6.99 1.01
N PRO A 57 -11.13 5.75 1.47
CA PRO A 57 -10.08 5.36 2.42
C PRO A 57 -8.70 5.11 1.76
N TRP A 58 -8.56 5.32 0.45
CA TRP A 58 -7.39 4.94 -0.33
C TRP A 58 -6.26 5.95 -0.26
N GLN A 59 -5.09 5.46 0.12
CA GLN A 59 -3.80 6.14 0.02
C GLN A 59 -2.99 5.49 -1.10
N SER A 60 -2.56 6.29 -2.08
CA SER A 60 -1.61 5.83 -3.10
C SER A 60 -0.27 5.49 -2.46
N LEU A 61 0.29 4.34 -2.82
CA LEU A 61 1.65 3.91 -2.51
C LEU A 61 2.59 4.14 -3.70
N GLY A 62 2.05 4.50 -4.86
CA GLY A 62 2.80 4.71 -6.10
C GLY A 62 2.36 3.78 -7.23
N THR A 63 3.03 3.96 -8.37
CA THR A 63 2.77 3.20 -9.59
C THR A 63 3.89 2.19 -9.82
N TYR A 64 3.51 0.95 -10.11
CA TYR A 64 4.44 -0.15 -10.29
C TYR A 64 4.01 -1.05 -11.45
N GLU A 65 5.00 -1.61 -12.14
CA GLU A 65 4.81 -2.61 -13.19
C GLU A 65 4.79 -4.01 -12.58
N PHE A 66 3.79 -4.81 -12.94
CA PHE A 66 3.64 -6.20 -12.54
C PHE A 66 3.63 -7.12 -13.77
N ALA A 67 4.12 -8.34 -13.60
CA ALA A 67 4.21 -9.34 -14.67
C ALA A 67 3.74 -10.73 -14.19
N GLY A 68 2.88 -10.79 -13.18
CA GLY A 68 2.45 -12.02 -12.51
C GLY A 68 2.10 -11.77 -11.03
N PRO A 69 2.35 -12.74 -10.13
CA PRO A 69 2.00 -12.63 -8.71
C PRO A 69 2.53 -11.33 -8.08
N SER A 70 1.62 -10.55 -7.50
CA SER A 70 1.93 -9.33 -6.79
C SER A 70 1.86 -9.55 -5.28
N GLU A 71 2.71 -8.85 -4.52
CA GLU A 71 2.73 -8.92 -3.07
C GLU A 71 2.96 -7.54 -2.47
N VAL A 72 2.13 -7.20 -1.49
CA VAL A 72 2.29 -6.03 -0.64
C VAL A 72 2.37 -6.48 0.82
N VAL A 73 3.43 -6.10 1.51
CA VAL A 73 3.66 -6.45 2.91
C VAL A 73 3.66 -5.20 3.77
N LEU A 74 2.75 -5.16 4.74
CA LEU A 74 2.75 -4.14 5.78
C LEU A 74 3.52 -4.68 6.98
N ASP A 75 4.54 -3.97 7.41
CA ASP A 75 5.40 -4.34 8.52
C ASP A 75 5.23 -3.36 9.69
N ALA A 76 4.75 -3.89 10.81
CA ALA A 76 4.54 -3.13 12.03
C ALA A 76 5.74 -3.21 13.01
N GLN A 77 6.85 -3.87 12.66
CA GLN A 77 7.97 -4.11 13.58
C GLN A 77 8.54 -2.83 14.21
N HIS A 78 8.59 -1.73 13.45
CA HIS A 78 9.14 -0.44 13.89
C HIS A 78 8.09 0.69 13.95
N ALA A 79 6.81 0.34 13.85
CA ALA A 79 5.72 1.32 13.81
C ALA A 79 5.46 1.94 15.19
N SER A 80 5.29 3.26 15.25
CA SER A 80 5.04 3.99 16.50
C SER A 80 3.53 4.27 16.70
N GLY A 81 2.78 3.30 17.20
CA GLY A 81 1.33 3.40 17.42
C GLY A 81 0.57 2.22 16.84
N TYR A 82 -0.76 2.35 16.68
CA TYR A 82 -1.56 1.31 16.04
C TYR A 82 -1.37 1.30 14.53
N VAL A 83 -1.19 0.12 13.95
CA VAL A 83 -1.15 -0.11 12.50
C VAL A 83 -2.49 -0.69 12.07
N ILE A 84 -3.13 -0.04 11.10
CA ILE A 84 -4.37 -0.51 10.48
C ILE A 84 -4.04 -1.02 9.08
N ALA A 85 -4.53 -2.21 8.77
CA ALA A 85 -4.44 -2.84 7.47
C ALA A 85 -5.85 -3.30 7.08
N ASP A 86 -6.51 -2.57 6.19
CA ASP A 86 -7.87 -2.91 5.76
C ASP A 86 -7.81 -3.65 4.41
N ALA A 87 -7.44 -2.94 3.35
CA ALA A 87 -7.34 -3.50 2.00
C ALA A 87 -6.14 -2.96 1.22
N VAL A 88 -5.72 -3.71 0.20
CA VAL A 88 -4.78 -3.27 -0.84
C VAL A 88 -5.49 -3.40 -2.18
N GLN A 89 -5.34 -2.40 -3.03
CA GLN A 89 -5.88 -2.38 -4.39
C GLN A 89 -4.73 -2.21 -5.39
N TRP A 90 -4.74 -3.07 -6.42
CA TRP A 90 -3.98 -2.88 -7.64
C TRP A 90 -4.92 -2.31 -8.68
N LEU A 91 -4.88 -0.99 -8.90
CA LEU A 91 -5.74 -0.33 -9.87
C LEU A 91 -5.00 -0.23 -11.21
N PRO A 92 -5.46 -0.89 -12.29
CA PRO A 92 -4.82 -0.77 -13.59
C PRO A 92 -4.79 0.68 -14.06
N ILE A 93 -3.65 1.12 -14.58
CA ILE A 93 -3.56 2.41 -15.27
C ILE A 93 -3.87 2.15 -16.73
N ALA A 94 -4.96 2.73 -17.23
CA ALA A 94 -5.28 2.65 -18.65
C ALA A 94 -4.13 3.30 -19.44
N LYS A 95 -3.63 2.59 -20.45
CA LYS A 95 -2.86 3.23 -21.51
C LYS A 95 -3.90 3.86 -22.45
N ASP A 96 -3.85 5.18 -22.57
CA ASP A 96 -4.58 5.92 -23.59
C ASP A 96 -4.24 5.42 -25.00
#